data_AF-A0A812R8J7-F1
#
_entry.id   AF-A0A812R8J7-F1
#
_cell.length_a   1.000
_cell.length_b   1.000
_cell.length_c   1.000
_cell.angle_alpha   90.00
_cell.angle_beta   90.00
_cell.angle_gamma   90.00
#
_symmetry.space_group_name_H-M   'P 1'
#
loop_
_entity.id
_entity.type
_entity.pdbx_description
1 polymer ?
#
loop_
_entity_poly.entity_id
_entity_poly.type
_entity_poly.pdbx_seq_one_letter_code
_entity_poly.pdbx_strand_id
1 'polypeptide(L)'
;AQIPLADWESAATLQGAASSEPVSRAVVMPSRPGHCNYGTWGHPELCNRPCVHMQKTSQCPSGQRCEHCHLPHVAPVAKMDKLQRTLIQQLSRDAVIAARHYIL
;
A
#
# COMPACT_ATOMS: atom_id res chain seq x y z
N ALA A 1 25.06 16.00 -38.71
CA ALA A 1 24.83 16.98 -37.62
C ALA A 1 24.95 16.24 -36.30
N GLN A 2 25.93 16.62 -35.50
CA GLN A 2 26.35 15.94 -34.27
C GLN A 2 25.64 16.62 -33.10
N ILE A 3 24.86 15.86 -32.31
CA ILE A 3 24.16 16.39 -31.14
C ILE A 3 25.16 16.41 -29.99
N PRO A 4 25.45 17.55 -29.34
CA PRO A 4 26.37 17.56 -28.21
C PRO A 4 25.73 16.90 -26.99
N LEU A 5 26.49 15.99 -26.36
CA LEU A 5 26.17 15.34 -25.10
C LEU A 5 26.27 16.41 -24.00
N ALA A 6 25.14 16.89 -23.49
CA ALA A 6 25.10 17.91 -22.45
C ALA A 6 25.63 17.34 -21.13
N ASP A 7 26.65 18.00 -20.56
CA ASP A 7 27.20 17.76 -19.23
C ASP A 7 26.09 17.89 -18.17
N TRP A 8 25.75 16.78 -17.53
CA TRP A 8 24.75 16.70 -16.46
C TRP A 8 25.29 17.21 -15.11
N GLU A 9 26.56 17.64 -15.04
CA GLU A 9 27.26 17.97 -13.79
C GLU A 9 27.08 19.42 -13.29
N SER A 10 26.25 20.26 -13.93
CA SER A 10 26.13 21.69 -13.55
C SER A 10 24.75 22.16 -13.10
N ALA A 11 23.90 21.26 -12.58
CA ALA A 11 22.65 21.69 -11.92
C ALA A 11 22.95 22.28 -10.52
N ALA A 12 23.06 23.60 -10.51
CA ALA A 12 23.20 24.51 -9.39
C ALA A 12 22.57 24.06 -8.06
N THR A 13 23.36 24.24 -6.99
CA THR A 13 22.93 24.28 -5.59
C THR A 13 21.80 25.31 -5.39
N LEU A 14 20.56 24.83 -5.37
CA LEU A 14 19.45 25.58 -4.78
C LEU A 14 19.36 25.24 -3.30
N GLN A 15 19.96 26.11 -2.47
CA GLN A 15 19.67 26.17 -1.04
C GLN A 15 18.24 26.70 -0.84
N GLY A 16 17.28 25.78 -0.87
CA GLY A 16 15.92 26.03 -0.38
C GLY A 16 15.92 25.86 1.14
N ALA A 17 15.87 26.97 1.87
CA ALA A 17 15.66 26.98 3.31
C ALA A 17 14.43 26.12 3.65
N ALA A 18 14.64 25.02 4.38
CA ALA A 18 13.57 24.26 4.98
C ALA A 18 12.95 25.12 6.09
N SER A 19 11.95 25.92 5.72
CA SER A 19 11.01 26.49 6.67
C SER A 19 10.40 25.33 7.46
N SER A 20 10.80 25.24 8.73
CA SER A 20 10.24 24.34 9.74
C SER A 20 8.81 24.77 10.07
N GLU A 21 7.90 24.48 9.16
CA GLU A 21 6.47 24.40 9.47
C GLU A 21 6.25 23.14 10.31
N PRO A 22 5.60 23.22 11.50
CA PRO A 22 5.26 22.02 12.24
C PRO A 22 4.26 21.24 11.38
N VAL A 23 4.65 20.03 10.95
CA VAL A 23 3.74 19.05 10.35
C VAL A 23 2.52 18.94 11.26
N SER A 24 1.45 19.57 10.82
CA SER A 24 0.19 19.68 11.53
C SER A 24 -0.24 18.27 11.86
N ARG A 25 -0.50 18.03 13.15
CA ARG A 25 -0.94 16.78 13.74
C ARG A 25 -1.91 16.10 12.79
N ALA A 26 -1.42 15.07 12.10
CA ALA A 26 -2.13 14.31 11.09
C ALA A 26 -3.62 14.20 11.43
N VAL A 27 -4.47 14.93 10.72
CA VAL A 27 -5.91 14.78 10.91
C VAL A 27 -6.24 13.38 10.43
N VAL A 28 -6.39 12.46 11.38
CA VAL A 28 -6.88 11.11 11.09
C VAL A 28 -8.31 11.26 10.65
N MET A 29 -8.54 11.23 9.34
CA MET A 29 -9.89 11.20 8.82
C MET A 29 -10.55 9.89 9.29
N PRO A 30 -11.70 9.97 9.98
CA PRO A 30 -12.39 8.78 10.46
C PRO A 30 -12.84 7.96 9.24
N SER A 31 -12.27 6.77 9.09
CA SER A 31 -12.73 5.82 8.08
C SER A 31 -14.10 5.32 8.47
N ARG A 32 -15.11 5.51 7.62
CA ARG A 32 -16.43 4.90 7.80
C ARG A 32 -16.40 3.48 7.21
N PRO A 33 -17.24 2.55 7.71
CA PRO A 33 -17.42 1.24 7.08
C PRO A 33 -17.67 1.39 5.58
N GLY A 34 -17.02 0.58 4.76
CA GLY A 34 -17.16 0.65 3.30
C GLY A 34 -16.28 1.68 2.58
N HIS A 35 -15.38 2.39 3.27
CA HIS A 35 -14.41 3.29 2.61
C HIS A 35 -13.14 2.54 2.19
N CYS A 36 -12.66 2.87 0.99
CA CYS A 36 -11.35 2.45 0.51
C CYS A 36 -10.23 3.06 1.34
N ASN A 37 -9.16 2.30 1.57
CA ASN A 37 -7.89 2.70 2.18
C ASN A 37 -6.74 1.88 1.55
N TYR A 38 -5.49 2.05 2.00
CA TYR A 38 -4.38 1.27 1.44
C TYR A 38 -4.60 -0.25 1.55
N GLY A 39 -5.21 -0.71 2.64
CA GLY A 39 -5.50 -2.13 2.85
C GLY A 39 -6.58 -2.73 1.94
N THR A 40 -7.39 -1.91 1.25
CA THR A 40 -8.49 -2.43 0.39
C THR A 40 -8.06 -2.81 -1.00
N TRP A 41 -6.81 -2.50 -1.37
CA TRP A 41 -6.28 -2.82 -2.70
C TRP A 41 -6.23 -4.34 -2.88
N GLY A 42 -6.97 -4.85 -3.87
CA GLY A 42 -7.09 -6.29 -4.15
C GLY A 42 -8.35 -6.97 -3.58
N HIS A 43 -9.25 -6.24 -2.92
CA HIS A 43 -10.51 -6.82 -2.42
C HIS A 43 -11.38 -7.35 -3.57
N PRO A 44 -12.09 -8.49 -3.44
CA PRO A 44 -12.23 -9.32 -2.23
C PRO A 44 -11.15 -10.39 -2.02
N GLU A 45 -10.44 -10.79 -3.07
CA GLU A 45 -9.62 -12.01 -3.05
C GLU A 45 -8.19 -11.80 -2.53
N LEU A 46 -7.59 -10.65 -2.85
CA LEU A 46 -6.17 -10.33 -2.62
C LEU A 46 -5.97 -9.08 -1.75
N CYS A 47 -6.99 -8.57 -1.07
CA CYS A 47 -6.80 -7.46 -0.14
C CYS A 47 -5.96 -7.88 1.05
N ASN A 48 -5.42 -6.88 1.76
CA ASN A 48 -4.79 -7.14 3.04
C ASN A 48 -5.79 -7.71 4.04
N ARG A 49 -5.26 -8.36 5.07
CA ARG A 49 -6.06 -8.94 6.15
C ARG A 49 -7.07 -7.90 6.69
N PRO A 50 -8.31 -8.32 7.02
CA PRO A 50 -9.31 -7.41 7.55
C PRO A 50 -8.86 -6.71 8.83
N CYS A 51 -9.22 -5.43 8.94
CA CYS A 51 -8.94 -4.60 10.09
C CYS A 51 -9.80 -5.02 11.28
N VAL A 52 -9.15 -5.48 12.36
CA VAL A 52 -9.84 -5.93 13.57
C VAL A 52 -10.67 -4.81 14.21
N HIS A 53 -10.17 -3.57 14.21
CA HIS A 53 -10.89 -2.42 14.75
C HIS A 53 -12.12 -2.08 13.89
N MET A 54 -11.99 -2.06 12.57
CA MET A 54 -13.13 -1.82 11.69
C MET A 54 -14.20 -2.92 11.81
N GLN A 55 -13.78 -4.19 11.95
CA GLN A 55 -14.72 -5.30 12.12
C GLN A 55 -15.44 -5.29 13.47
N LYS A 56 -14.76 -4.91 14.56
CA LYS A 56 -15.33 -4.99 15.92
C LYS A 56 -16.06 -3.73 16.35
N THR A 57 -15.48 -2.57 16.08
CA THR A 57 -15.93 -1.28 16.62
C THR A 57 -16.41 -0.34 15.52
N SER A 58 -16.41 -0.76 14.25
CA SER A 58 -16.78 0.07 13.08
C SER A 58 -16.00 1.39 12.95
N GLN A 59 -14.88 1.50 13.67
CA GLN A 59 -14.07 2.69 13.76
C GLN A 59 -12.62 2.28 13.96
N CYS A 60 -11.73 2.81 13.11
CA CYS A 60 -10.30 2.51 13.14
C CYS A 60 -9.51 3.79 13.50
N PRO A 61 -8.64 3.75 14.53
CA PRO A 61 -7.87 4.91 14.98
C PRO A 61 -6.81 5.35 13.97
N SER A 62 -6.45 4.49 13.01
CA SER A 62 -5.49 4.82 11.95
C SER A 62 -6.15 5.47 10.72
N GLY A 63 -7.48 5.50 10.67
CA GLY A 63 -8.23 6.10 9.57
C GLY A 63 -7.78 5.59 8.19
N GLN A 64 -7.61 6.50 7.24
CA GLN A 64 -7.19 6.20 5.86
C GLN A 64 -5.77 5.62 5.74
N ARG A 65 -4.93 5.79 6.77
CA ARG A 65 -3.56 5.25 6.81
C ARG A 65 -3.49 3.82 7.30
N CYS A 66 -4.62 3.21 7.69
CA CYS A 66 -4.61 1.80 8.05
C CYS A 66 -4.18 0.94 6.85
N GLU A 67 -3.28 -0.01 7.07
CA GLU A 67 -2.84 -0.96 6.05
C GLU A 67 -3.73 -2.22 6.00
N HIS A 68 -4.70 -2.32 6.89
CA HIS A 68 -5.65 -3.43 6.94
C HIS A 68 -6.95 -3.08 6.22
N CYS A 69 -7.61 -4.08 5.63
CA CYS A 69 -8.79 -3.85 4.82
C CYS A 69 -10.01 -3.43 5.69
N HIS A 70 -10.67 -2.33 5.32
CA HIS A 70 -11.87 -1.82 5.99
C HIS A 70 -13.19 -2.27 5.36
N LEU A 71 -13.14 -2.93 4.20
CA LEU A 71 -14.33 -3.44 3.51
C LEU A 71 -14.95 -4.64 4.25
N PRO A 72 -16.25 -4.90 4.08
CA PRO A 72 -16.90 -6.06 4.67
C PRO A 72 -16.31 -7.36 4.12
N HIS A 73 -15.98 -8.29 5.02
CA HIS A 73 -15.55 -9.64 4.65
C HIS A 73 -16.55 -10.65 5.19
N VAL A 74 -17.23 -11.35 4.29
CA VAL A 74 -18.25 -12.36 4.62
C VAL A 74 -17.64 -13.72 4.95
N ALA A 75 -16.41 -13.97 4.52
CA ALA A 75 -15.69 -15.21 4.73
C ALA A 75 -14.26 -14.93 5.25
N PRO A 76 -13.62 -15.91 5.92
CA PRO A 76 -12.20 -15.82 6.21
C PRO A 76 -11.44 -15.64 4.89
N VAL A 77 -10.61 -14.59 4.79
CA VAL A 77 -9.69 -14.43 3.65
C VAL A 77 -8.95 -15.73 3.46
N ALA A 78 -8.97 -16.26 2.23
CA ALA A 78 -8.31 -17.51 1.90
C ALA A 78 -6.84 -17.43 2.33
N LYS A 79 -6.49 -18.20 3.37
CA LYS A 79 -5.11 -18.30 3.80
C LYS A 79 -4.44 -19.25 2.85
N MET A 80 -3.38 -18.78 2.19
CA MET A 80 -2.48 -19.68 1.47
C MET A 80 -2.10 -20.85 2.38
N ASP A 81 -2.07 -22.06 1.86
CA ASP A 81 -1.59 -23.21 2.63
C ASP A 81 -0.06 -23.16 2.81
N LYS A 82 0.49 -24.11 3.57
CA LYS A 82 1.93 -24.14 3.85
C LYS A 82 2.75 -24.33 2.57
N LEU A 83 2.33 -25.22 1.67
CA LEU A 83 3.03 -25.52 0.42
C LEU A 83 2.98 -24.31 -0.51
N GLN A 84 1.81 -23.70 -0.69
CA GLN A 84 1.64 -22.47 -1.46
C GLN A 84 2.56 -21.36 -0.95
N ARG A 85 2.63 -21.15 0.37
CA ARG A 85 3.54 -20.14 0.95
C ARG A 85 5.00 -20.45 0.63
N THR A 86 5.43 -21.70 0.81
CA THR A 86 6.81 -22.10 0.54
C THR A 86 7.16 -21.94 -0.94
N LEU A 87 6.24 -22.26 -1.86
CA LEU A 87 6.46 -22.05 -3.29
C LEU A 87 6.61 -20.57 -3.64
N ILE A 88 5.71 -19.70 -3.16
CA ILE A 88 5.83 -18.26 -3.42
C ILE A 88 7.11 -17.67 -2.82
N GLN A 89 7.57 -18.17 -1.66
CA GLN A 89 8.82 -17.74 -1.05
C GLN A 89 10.07 -18.10 -1.86
N GLN A 90 9.99 -19.08 -2.75
CA GLN A 90 11.10 -19.45 -3.65
C GLN A 90 11.11 -18.63 -4.96
N LEU A 91 10.04 -17.90 -5.26
CA LEU A 91 9.96 -17.07 -6.45
C LEU A 91 10.78 -15.79 -6.30
N SER A 92 11.38 -15.32 -7.40
CA SER A 92 11.98 -13.99 -7.45
C SER A 92 10.91 -12.91 -7.27
N ARG A 93 11.32 -11.71 -6.81
CA ARG A 93 10.40 -10.59 -6.61
C ARG A 93 9.59 -10.28 -7.87
N ASP A 94 10.25 -10.30 -9.03
CA ASP A 94 9.61 -10.05 -10.32
C ASP A 94 8.61 -11.14 -10.69
N ALA A 95 8.91 -12.41 -10.38
CA ALA A 95 7.99 -13.52 -10.59
C ALA A 95 6.75 -13.43 -9.69
N VAL A 96 6.90 -12.97 -8.44
CA VAL A 96 5.77 -12.74 -7.53
C VAL A 96 4.89 -11.59 -8.03
N ILE A 97 5.49 -10.49 -8.49
CA ILE A 97 4.76 -9.36 -9.08
C ILE A 97 4.05 -9.79 -10.36
N ALA A 98 4.73 -10.54 -11.23
CA ALA A 98 4.15 -11.06 -12.46
C ALA A 98 2.95 -11.98 -12.16
N ALA A 99 3.06 -12.90 -11.21
CA ALA A 99 1.97 -13.80 -10.82
C ALA A 99 0.69 -13.04 -10.41
N ARG A 100 0.80 -11.81 -9.89
CA ARG A 100 -0.36 -10.93 -9.61
C ARG A 100 -1.18 -10.57 -10.86
N HIS A 101 -0.57 -10.55 -12.04
CA HIS A 101 -1.21 -10.17 -13.31
C HIS A 101 -1.76 -11.36 -14.12
N TYR A 102 -1.37 -12.60 -13.78
CA TYR A 102 -1.69 -13.81 -14.56
C TYR A 102 -2.77 -14.71 -13.92
N ILE A 103 -3.38 -14.31 -12.79
CA ILE A 103 -4.52 -15.02 -12.17
C ILE A 103 -5.83 -14.39 -12.69
N LEU A 104 -6.09 -14.50 -13.99
CA LEU A 104 -7.38 -14.23 -14.64
C LEU A 104 -7.88 -15.51 -15.32
#